data_AF-X7YG06-F1
#
_entry.id   AF-X7YG06-F1
#
_cell.length_a   1.000
_cell.length_b   1.000
_cell.length_c   1.000
_cell.angle_alpha   90.00
_cell.angle_beta   90.00
_cell.angle_gamma   90.00
#
_symmetry.space_group_name_H-M   'P 1'
#
loop_
_entity.id
_entity.type
_entity.pdbx_description
1 polymer ?
#
loop_
_entity_poly.entity_id
_entity_poly.type
_entity_poly.pdbx_seq_one_letter_code
_entity_poly.pdbx_strand_id
1 'polypeptide(L)'
;MLSQGHQVVGIARHRPESWLSAADFVAADIRDAAAVGRAITGADVVAHCAWARSPGPDSRIGQQVNVDGTRNVLEAMGKSGTGRIVFVSSAHVYRPGQSPATETDDLAPNSLEGQHQARVEQLLADSGAQWVAVRSALIVGRSVDNWARRVWALPVFPDGSADSVVQVVHVDDVLRLLIRAILRADSGVVNLAAAGQPTFRQIAAALGRTILPFAAGALQRVPSFAELELLQGVPTMDTSRLHDEWGFRPAWTAEEAVQDFDLAVRGRVSVGSRVFALPWRLATIQDLPAVDTPAEDGVVPRLAGPQGVNGEFDTPIDPVSRRSWPRICPRRCLVVLAVGGA
;
A
#
# COMPACT_ATOMS: atom_id res chain seq x y z
N MET A 1 -16.31 -7.40 3.45
CA MET A 1 -16.49 -7.17 4.90
C MET A 1 -17.91 -6.77 5.22
N LEU A 2 -18.37 -5.58 4.80
CA LEU A 2 -19.76 -5.16 5.07
C LEU A 2 -20.77 -6.04 4.33
N SER A 3 -20.47 -6.39 3.07
CA SER A 3 -21.26 -7.35 2.29
C SER A 3 -21.40 -8.74 2.93
N GLN A 4 -20.46 -9.08 3.83
CA GLN A 4 -20.42 -10.33 4.58
C GLN A 4 -21.04 -10.20 5.98
N GLY A 5 -21.65 -9.06 6.30
CA GLY A 5 -22.33 -8.80 7.56
C GLY A 5 -21.44 -8.34 8.71
N HIS A 6 -20.16 -8.06 8.47
CA HIS A 6 -19.27 -7.53 9.50
C HIS A 6 -19.53 -6.05 9.76
N GLN A 7 -19.44 -5.64 11.03
CA GLN A 7 -19.39 -4.23 11.38
C GLN A 7 -17.97 -3.70 11.15
N VAL A 8 -17.84 -2.52 10.55
CA VAL A 8 -16.55 -1.90 10.24
C VAL A 8 -16.52 -0.49 10.77
N VAL A 9 -15.50 -0.20 11.59
CA VAL A 9 -15.18 1.15 12.05
C VAL A 9 -13.83 1.56 11.47
N GLY A 10 -13.80 2.69 10.76
CA GLY A 10 -12.57 3.29 10.28
C GLY A 10 -12.07 4.39 11.22
N ILE A 11 -10.76 4.54 11.37
CA ILE A 11 -10.16 5.74 11.99
C ILE A 11 -9.05 6.28 11.10
N ALA A 12 -9.16 7.56 10.76
CA ALA A 12 -8.13 8.33 10.06
C ALA A 12 -8.31 9.82 10.32
N ARG A 13 -7.28 10.64 10.03
CA ARG A 13 -7.35 12.10 10.21
C ARG A 13 -8.46 12.78 9.40
N HIS A 14 -8.87 12.17 8.28
CA HIS A 14 -9.95 12.64 7.43
C HIS A 14 -10.77 11.46 6.94
N ARG A 15 -12.09 11.60 6.90
CA ARG A 15 -12.99 10.62 6.30
C ARG A 15 -12.78 10.62 4.78
N PRO A 16 -12.41 9.48 4.15
CA PRO A 16 -12.38 9.37 2.71
C PRO A 16 -13.77 9.61 2.12
N GLU A 17 -13.87 10.24 0.95
CA GLU A 17 -15.15 10.35 0.21
C GLU A 17 -15.68 8.97 -0.22
N SER A 18 -14.77 8.02 -0.42
CA SER A 18 -15.06 6.61 -0.70
C SER A 18 -15.59 5.83 0.50
N TRP A 19 -15.61 6.41 1.70
CA TRP A 19 -16.00 5.70 2.92
C TRP A 19 -17.51 5.52 3.01
N LEU A 20 -17.93 4.26 2.97
CA LEU A 20 -19.34 3.85 2.94
C LEU A 20 -20.14 4.47 4.08
N SER A 21 -21.35 4.95 3.75
CA SER A 21 -22.23 5.60 4.71
C SER A 21 -22.66 4.66 5.85
N ALA A 22 -22.80 3.37 5.53
CA ALA A 22 -23.16 2.30 6.45
C ALA A 22 -22.03 1.87 7.41
N ALA A 23 -20.81 2.38 7.24
CA ALA A 23 -19.67 2.07 8.11
C ALA A 23 -19.33 3.27 9.00
N ASP A 24 -19.10 2.99 10.27
CA ASP A 24 -18.72 4.02 11.24
C ASP A 24 -17.33 4.56 10.97
N PHE A 25 -17.11 5.82 11.36
CA PHE A 25 -15.84 6.48 11.13
C PHE A 25 -15.49 7.45 12.26
N VAL A 26 -14.27 7.32 12.78
CA VAL A 26 -13.68 8.22 13.77
C VAL A 26 -12.64 9.09 13.07
N ALA A 27 -12.96 10.37 12.90
CA ALA A 27 -12.03 11.35 12.35
C ALA A 27 -11.00 11.77 13.40
N ALA A 28 -9.88 11.05 13.48
CA ALA A 28 -8.83 11.28 14.47
C ALA A 28 -7.45 10.78 14.00
N ASP A 29 -6.40 11.25 14.68
CA ASP A 29 -5.03 10.77 14.51
C ASP A 29 -4.79 9.59 15.48
N ILE A 30 -4.02 8.58 15.08
CA ILE A 30 -3.72 7.42 15.94
C ILE A 30 -2.89 7.78 17.18
N ARG A 31 -2.33 8.99 17.23
CA ARG A 31 -1.70 9.55 18.42
C ARG A 31 -2.70 9.93 19.52
N ASP A 32 -3.98 10.08 19.19
CA ASP A 32 -5.06 10.29 20.16
C ASP A 32 -5.52 8.93 20.73
N ALA A 33 -4.94 8.55 21.87
CA ALA A 33 -5.24 7.29 22.54
C ALA A 33 -6.74 7.14 22.90
N ALA A 34 -7.44 8.24 23.23
CA ALA A 34 -8.85 8.19 23.55
C ALA A 34 -9.70 7.92 22.30
N ALA A 35 -9.36 8.52 21.16
CA ALA A 35 -10.02 8.25 19.89
C ALA A 35 -9.76 6.82 19.39
N VAL A 36 -8.53 6.33 19.53
CA VAL A 36 -8.17 4.94 19.23
C VAL A 36 -8.98 3.97 20.09
N GLY A 37 -9.09 4.24 21.40
CA GLY A 37 -9.94 3.45 22.30
C GLY A 37 -11.40 3.38 21.85
N ARG A 38 -11.99 4.52 21.45
CA ARG A 38 -13.37 4.55 20.91
C ARG A 38 -13.52 3.73 19.63
N ALA A 39 -12.52 3.77 18.74
CA ALA A 39 -12.58 3.04 17.47
C ALA A 39 -12.44 1.51 17.66
N ILE A 40 -11.71 1.06 18.70
CA ILE A 40 -11.41 -0.37 18.93
C ILE A 40 -12.40 -1.04 19.90
N THR A 41 -13.16 -0.27 20.68
CA THR A 41 -14.12 -0.82 21.65
C THR A 41 -15.13 -1.74 20.93
N GLY A 42 -15.18 -3.02 21.34
CA GLY A 42 -16.07 -4.03 20.76
C GLY A 42 -15.56 -4.70 19.48
N ALA A 43 -14.35 -4.39 19.02
CA ALA A 43 -13.77 -5.02 17.84
C ALA A 43 -13.19 -6.41 18.14
N ASP A 44 -13.35 -7.36 17.22
CA ASP A 44 -12.71 -8.68 17.26
C ASP A 44 -11.31 -8.64 16.64
N VAL A 45 -11.14 -7.85 15.57
CA VAL A 45 -9.90 -7.75 14.79
C VAL A 45 -9.59 -6.30 14.44
N VAL A 46 -8.30 -5.95 14.49
CA VAL A 46 -7.75 -4.67 14.03
C VAL A 46 -6.94 -4.86 12.76
N ALA A 47 -7.28 -4.21 11.65
CA ALA A 47 -6.37 -4.05 10.51
C ALA A 47 -5.60 -2.73 10.67
N HIS A 48 -4.32 -2.82 10.99
CA HIS A 48 -3.44 -1.68 11.24
C HIS A 48 -2.72 -1.26 9.96
N CYS A 49 -3.37 -0.42 9.17
CA CYS A 49 -2.78 0.16 7.96
C CYS A 49 -2.23 1.58 8.21
N ALA A 50 -2.11 2.00 9.47
CA ALA A 50 -1.77 3.38 9.81
C ALA A 50 -0.26 3.67 9.82
N TRP A 51 0.18 4.61 8.99
CA TRP A 51 1.57 4.92 8.68
C TRP A 51 1.81 6.37 8.24
N ALA A 52 2.75 7.06 8.87
CA ALA A 52 3.31 8.32 8.40
C ALA A 52 4.72 8.12 7.85
N ARG A 53 4.89 8.45 6.58
CA ARG A 53 6.20 8.70 5.99
C ARG A 53 6.61 10.15 6.24
N SER A 54 7.78 10.35 6.87
CA SER A 54 8.41 11.66 7.02
C SER A 54 9.71 11.69 6.21
N PRO A 55 9.71 12.28 5.00
CA PRO A 55 10.94 12.52 4.26
C PRO A 55 11.69 13.68 4.93
N GLY A 56 12.70 13.36 5.74
CA GLY A 56 13.56 14.35 6.40
C GLY A 56 14.20 13.85 7.69
N PRO A 57 15.23 14.56 8.21
CA PRO A 57 15.94 14.19 9.43
C PRO A 57 15.09 14.30 10.71
N ASP A 58 13.94 14.98 10.66
CA ASP A 58 12.98 15.03 11.77
C ASP A 58 12.15 13.74 11.83
N SER A 59 12.76 12.70 12.40
CA SER A 59 12.15 11.38 12.66
C SER A 59 11.00 11.41 13.67
N ARG A 60 10.81 12.54 14.38
CA ARG A 60 9.86 12.65 15.50
C ARG A 60 8.42 12.34 15.08
N ILE A 61 7.97 12.83 13.92
CA ILE A 61 6.60 12.56 13.45
C ILE A 61 6.43 11.08 13.11
N GLY A 62 7.40 10.47 12.43
CA GLY A 62 7.38 9.04 12.12
C GLY A 62 7.36 8.18 13.38
N GLN A 63 8.19 8.51 14.37
CA GLN A 63 8.20 7.83 15.66
C GLN A 63 6.84 7.97 16.38
N GLN A 64 6.34 9.19 16.51
CA GLN A 64 5.07 9.48 17.20
C GLN A 64 3.87 8.78 16.55
N VAL A 65 3.80 8.78 15.22
CA VAL A 65 2.69 8.15 14.52
C VAL A 65 2.89 6.63 14.45
N ASN A 66 4.01 6.16 13.91
CA ASN A 66 4.17 4.75 13.54
C ASN A 66 4.44 3.88 14.76
N VAL A 67 5.20 4.37 15.74
CA VAL A 67 5.57 3.56 16.91
C VAL A 67 4.66 3.88 18.08
N ASP A 68 4.58 5.16 18.48
CA ASP A 68 3.79 5.55 19.65
C ASP A 68 2.28 5.40 19.37
N GLY A 69 1.82 5.73 18.17
CA GLY A 69 0.44 5.47 17.74
C GLY A 69 0.11 3.96 17.68
N THR A 70 1.07 3.10 17.33
CA THR A 70 0.86 1.63 17.41
C THR A 70 0.74 1.16 18.86
N ARG A 71 1.46 1.78 19.80
CA ARG A 71 1.28 1.48 21.24
C ARG A 71 -0.13 1.82 21.69
N ASN A 72 -0.68 2.95 21.25
CA ASN A 72 -2.08 3.31 21.56
C ASN A 72 -3.06 2.24 21.06
N VAL A 73 -2.83 1.70 19.86
CA VAL A 73 -3.66 0.62 19.29
C VAL A 73 -3.57 -0.65 20.15
N LEU A 74 -2.36 -1.10 20.47
CA LEU A 74 -2.14 -2.30 21.27
C LEU A 74 -2.68 -2.15 22.71
N GLU A 75 -2.53 -0.97 23.31
CA GLU A 75 -3.10 -0.68 24.63
C GLU A 75 -4.63 -0.69 24.61
N ALA A 76 -5.24 -0.11 23.58
CA ALA A 76 -6.69 -0.13 23.40
C ALA A 76 -7.21 -1.56 23.20
N MET A 77 -6.53 -2.37 22.38
CA MET A 77 -6.85 -3.79 22.20
C MET A 77 -6.81 -4.57 23.52
N GLY A 78 -5.76 -4.36 24.32
CA GLY A 78 -5.64 -5.00 25.64
C GLY A 78 -6.77 -4.62 26.60
N LYS A 79 -7.27 -3.38 26.52
CA LYS A 79 -8.40 -2.89 27.35
C LYS A 79 -9.76 -3.39 26.87
N SER A 80 -9.96 -3.53 25.56
CA SER A 80 -11.23 -3.98 24.96
C SER A 80 -11.37 -5.50 24.88
N GLY A 81 -10.26 -6.24 25.06
CA GLY A 81 -10.22 -7.68 24.83
C GLY A 81 -10.11 -8.07 23.35
N THR A 82 -9.78 -7.11 22.47
CA THR A 82 -9.59 -7.36 21.04
C THR A 82 -8.32 -8.22 20.83
N GLY A 83 -8.51 -9.46 20.40
CA GLY A 83 -7.45 -10.46 20.43
C GLY A 83 -6.54 -10.51 19.21
N ARG A 84 -6.85 -9.78 18.13
CA ARG A 84 -6.18 -9.96 16.83
C ARG A 84 -5.84 -8.66 16.11
N ILE A 85 -4.65 -8.61 15.51
CA ILE A 85 -4.18 -7.48 14.70
C ILE A 85 -3.49 -7.94 13.40
N VAL A 86 -3.84 -7.31 12.27
CA VAL A 86 -3.21 -7.53 10.96
C VAL A 86 -2.49 -6.26 10.55
N PHE A 87 -1.19 -6.32 10.32
CA PHE A 87 -0.33 -5.18 10.03
C PHE A 87 0.25 -5.26 8.61
N VAL A 88 0.23 -4.13 7.89
CA VAL A 88 0.88 -3.99 6.59
C VAL A 88 2.35 -3.61 6.82
N SER A 89 3.22 -4.61 6.78
CA SER A 89 4.68 -4.43 6.83
C SER A 89 5.28 -4.32 5.41
N SER A 90 6.61 -4.30 5.29
CA SER A 90 7.31 -4.18 4.01
C SER A 90 8.58 -5.01 3.97
N ALA A 91 9.01 -5.40 2.78
CA ALA A 91 10.33 -5.97 2.50
C ALA A 91 11.52 -5.13 3.05
N HIS A 92 11.32 -3.83 3.31
CA HIS A 92 12.33 -2.95 3.90
C HIS A 92 12.77 -3.33 5.32
N VAL A 93 12.06 -4.24 6.00
CA VAL A 93 12.47 -4.79 7.31
C VAL A 93 13.68 -5.72 7.20
N TYR A 94 13.91 -6.30 6.01
CA TYR A 94 15.03 -7.21 5.76
C TYR A 94 16.34 -6.47 5.52
N ARG A 95 17.45 -7.22 5.56
CA ARG A 95 18.78 -6.71 5.24
C ARG A 95 18.88 -6.39 3.74
N PRO A 96 19.34 -5.19 3.36
CA PRO A 96 19.65 -4.89 1.96
C PRO A 96 20.63 -5.91 1.36
N GLY A 97 20.40 -6.32 0.12
CA GLY A 97 21.24 -7.29 -0.59
C GLY A 97 21.01 -8.76 -0.21
N GLN A 98 20.19 -9.04 0.81
CA GLN A 98 19.73 -10.39 1.10
C GLN A 98 18.57 -10.73 0.16
N SER A 99 18.71 -11.75 -0.69
CA SER A 99 17.72 -12.02 -1.74
C SER A 99 17.81 -13.48 -2.23
N PRO A 100 16.68 -14.22 -2.28
CA PRO A 100 15.38 -13.88 -1.70
C PRO A 100 15.42 -13.99 -0.16
N ALA A 101 14.82 -13.01 0.53
CA ALA A 101 14.62 -13.04 1.97
C ALA A 101 13.39 -13.90 2.33
N THR A 102 13.50 -14.66 3.40
CA THR A 102 12.44 -15.54 3.93
C THR A 102 11.88 -14.99 5.23
N GLU A 103 10.67 -15.41 5.59
CA GLU A 103 10.00 -15.00 6.83
C GLU A 103 10.78 -15.30 8.11
N THR A 104 11.67 -16.31 8.06
CA THR A 104 12.52 -16.74 9.18
C THR A 104 13.80 -15.96 9.31
N ASP A 105 14.13 -15.09 8.35
CA ASP A 105 15.35 -14.30 8.39
C ASP A 105 15.27 -13.19 9.45
N ASP A 106 16.43 -12.88 10.03
CA ASP A 106 16.58 -11.78 10.98
C ASP A 106 16.28 -10.42 10.33
N LEU A 107 15.60 -9.55 11.08
CA LEU A 107 15.32 -8.19 10.66
C LEU A 107 16.56 -7.30 10.86
N ALA A 108 17.09 -6.73 9.77
CA ALA A 108 18.25 -5.84 9.80
C ALA A 108 18.10 -4.67 8.80
N PRO A 109 17.09 -3.80 9.00
CA PRO A 109 16.79 -2.71 8.08
C PRO A 109 17.86 -1.61 8.11
N ASN A 110 18.23 -1.07 6.95
CA ASN A 110 19.16 0.05 6.83
C ASN A 110 18.47 1.42 6.63
N SER A 111 17.14 1.43 6.51
CA SER A 111 16.34 2.64 6.32
C SER A 111 15.53 2.93 7.57
N LEU A 112 15.28 4.22 7.84
CA LEU A 112 14.43 4.62 8.97
C LEU A 112 13.01 4.03 8.87
N GLU A 113 12.49 3.90 7.64
CA GLU A 113 11.19 3.26 7.42
C GLU A 113 11.20 1.78 7.80
N GLY A 114 12.20 1.03 7.33
CA GLY A 114 12.36 -0.38 7.70
C GLY A 114 12.56 -0.56 9.21
N GLN A 115 13.31 0.35 9.86
CA GLN A 115 13.52 0.33 11.32
C GLN A 115 12.21 0.53 12.08
N HIS A 116 11.36 1.48 11.66
CA HIS A 116 10.04 1.66 12.27
C HIS A 116 9.14 0.44 12.07
N GLN A 117 9.12 -0.16 10.87
CA GLN A 117 8.29 -1.35 10.60
C GLN A 117 8.78 -2.56 11.41
N ALA A 118 10.08 -2.80 11.46
CA ALA A 118 10.67 -3.85 12.31
C ALA A 118 10.36 -3.60 13.79
N ARG A 119 10.39 -2.34 14.25
CA ARG A 119 10.00 -2.00 15.63
C ARG A 119 8.54 -2.29 15.91
N VAL A 120 7.65 -2.01 14.96
CA VAL A 120 6.23 -2.32 15.07
C VAL A 120 6.01 -3.83 15.09
N GLU A 121 6.63 -4.60 14.20
CA GLU A 121 6.55 -6.08 14.24
C GLU A 121 6.96 -6.63 15.62
N GLN A 122 8.04 -6.10 16.21
CA GLN A 122 8.43 -6.46 17.57
C GLN A 122 7.35 -6.10 18.61
N LEU A 123 6.72 -4.93 18.51
CA LEU A 123 5.63 -4.55 19.43
C LEU A 123 4.42 -5.49 19.31
N LEU A 124 4.09 -5.94 18.09
CA LEU A 124 3.02 -6.91 17.88
C LEU A 124 3.38 -8.26 18.52
N ALA A 125 4.60 -8.75 18.30
CA ALA A 125 5.09 -9.98 18.89
C ALA A 125 5.09 -9.96 20.43
N ASP A 126 5.44 -8.81 21.02
CA ASP A 126 5.49 -8.62 22.48
C ASP A 126 4.10 -8.36 23.09
N SER A 127 3.07 -8.10 22.29
CA SER A 127 1.75 -7.64 22.78
C SER A 127 0.89 -8.73 23.43
N GLY A 128 1.18 -10.00 23.15
CA GLY A 128 0.33 -11.13 23.52
C GLY A 128 -0.94 -11.29 22.66
N ALA A 129 -1.23 -10.38 21.73
CA ALA A 129 -2.30 -10.54 20.75
C ALA A 129 -1.90 -11.56 19.66
N GLN A 130 -2.90 -12.18 19.03
CA GLN A 130 -2.67 -12.83 17.73
C GLN A 130 -2.34 -11.74 16.71
N TRP A 131 -1.31 -11.97 15.91
CA TRP A 131 -0.87 -10.95 14.96
C TRP A 131 -0.48 -11.56 13.63
N VAL A 132 -0.74 -10.82 12.55
CA VAL A 132 -0.22 -11.11 11.22
C VAL A 132 0.53 -9.89 10.71
N ALA A 133 1.76 -10.06 10.23
CA ALA A 133 2.44 -9.01 9.48
C ALA A 133 2.61 -9.43 8.02
N VAL A 134 2.00 -8.67 7.12
CA VAL A 134 2.14 -8.86 5.67
C VAL A 134 3.33 -8.04 5.21
N ARG A 135 4.49 -8.67 5.03
CA ARG A 135 5.70 -8.02 4.49
C ARG A 135 5.53 -7.87 2.98
N SER A 136 5.07 -6.71 2.55
CA SER A 136 4.75 -6.46 1.14
C SER A 136 5.96 -5.99 0.34
N ALA A 137 6.02 -6.44 -0.92
CA ALA A 137 6.83 -5.86 -1.98
C ALA A 137 6.31 -4.45 -2.33
N LEU A 138 6.92 -3.80 -3.34
CA LEU A 138 6.49 -2.47 -3.76
C LEU A 138 5.04 -2.49 -4.24
N ILE A 139 4.16 -1.81 -3.49
CA ILE A 139 2.73 -1.75 -3.83
C ILE A 139 2.54 -0.80 -5.02
N VAL A 140 1.93 -1.31 -6.08
CA VAL A 140 1.64 -0.59 -7.33
C VAL A 140 0.18 -0.76 -7.73
N GLY A 141 -0.29 0.05 -8.67
CA GLY A 141 -1.66 0.04 -9.19
C GLY A 141 -2.19 1.45 -9.47
N ARG A 142 -3.22 1.57 -10.30
CA ARG A 142 -3.77 2.85 -10.77
C ARG A 142 -4.23 3.81 -9.68
N SER A 143 -4.66 3.27 -8.53
CA SER A 143 -5.20 4.02 -7.39
C SER A 143 -4.15 4.33 -6.31
N VAL A 144 -2.92 3.85 -6.49
CA VAL A 144 -1.87 3.98 -5.48
C VAL A 144 -1.29 5.40 -5.48
N ASP A 145 -1.49 6.14 -4.38
CA ASP A 145 -0.82 7.42 -4.11
C ASP A 145 0.29 7.27 -3.07
N ASN A 146 1.38 6.59 -3.44
CA ASN A 146 2.55 6.39 -2.58
C ASN A 146 3.78 7.18 -3.05
N TRP A 147 4.89 7.08 -2.31
CA TRP A 147 6.14 7.75 -2.69
C TRP A 147 6.76 7.16 -3.96
N ALA A 148 6.62 5.84 -4.18
CA ALA A 148 7.15 5.15 -5.34
C ALA A 148 6.55 5.72 -6.64
N ARG A 149 5.27 6.09 -6.61
CA ARG A 149 4.60 6.84 -7.68
C ARG A 149 5.35 8.11 -8.08
N ARG A 150 5.88 8.87 -7.12
CA ARG A 150 6.64 10.10 -7.39
C ARG A 150 7.99 9.80 -8.03
N VAL A 151 8.68 8.77 -7.55
CA VAL A 151 9.94 8.30 -8.15
C VAL A 151 9.70 7.80 -9.58
N TRP A 152 8.68 6.99 -9.80
CA TRP A 152 8.30 6.47 -11.12
C TRP A 152 7.71 7.52 -12.07
N ALA A 153 7.43 8.73 -11.60
CA ALA A 153 7.06 9.87 -12.45
C ALA A 153 8.28 10.65 -12.97
N LEU A 154 9.51 10.33 -12.56
CA LEU A 154 10.71 10.96 -13.12
C LEU A 154 10.84 10.63 -14.62
N PRO A 155 11.24 11.57 -15.49
CA PRO A 155 11.31 11.33 -16.93
C PRO A 155 12.48 10.42 -17.33
N VAL A 156 13.55 10.45 -16.56
CA VAL A 156 14.79 9.75 -16.84
C VAL A 156 15.32 9.13 -15.56
N PHE A 157 15.86 7.92 -15.68
CA PHE A 157 16.58 7.23 -14.62
C PHE A 157 18.06 7.04 -14.96
N PRO A 158 18.92 6.96 -13.94
CA PRO A 158 20.29 6.53 -14.13
C PRO A 158 20.38 5.07 -14.56
N ASP A 159 21.42 4.74 -15.31
CA ASP A 159 21.74 3.40 -15.79
C ASP A 159 22.25 2.43 -14.74
N GLY A 160 22.68 2.93 -13.57
CA GLY A 160 23.28 2.18 -12.47
C GLY A 160 22.61 0.84 -12.12
N SER A 161 21.84 0.76 -11.02
CA SER A 161 21.14 -0.48 -10.64
C SER A 161 19.92 -0.78 -11.54
N ALA A 162 19.98 -0.45 -12.83
CA ALA A 162 18.87 -0.64 -13.76
C ALA A 162 18.53 -2.12 -13.99
N ASP A 163 19.49 -3.02 -13.83
CA ASP A 163 19.27 -4.46 -14.02
C ASP A 163 18.96 -5.20 -12.71
N SER A 164 18.77 -4.48 -11.59
CA SER A 164 18.31 -5.09 -10.34
C SER A 164 16.84 -5.50 -10.44
N VAL A 165 16.50 -6.65 -9.84
CA VAL A 165 15.12 -7.10 -9.72
C VAL A 165 14.36 -6.19 -8.77
N VAL A 166 13.14 -5.81 -9.15
CA VAL A 166 12.22 -5.05 -8.30
C VAL A 166 10.91 -5.83 -8.24
N GLN A 167 10.66 -6.48 -7.11
CA GLN A 167 9.38 -7.12 -6.87
C GLN A 167 8.30 -6.06 -6.60
N VAL A 168 7.15 -6.27 -7.20
CA VAL A 168 5.96 -5.44 -7.04
C VAL A 168 4.77 -6.30 -6.62
N VAL A 169 3.73 -5.67 -6.10
CA VAL A 169 2.43 -6.30 -5.90
C VAL A 169 1.31 -5.31 -6.18
N HIS A 170 0.22 -5.77 -6.79
CA HIS A 170 -0.93 -4.92 -7.04
C HIS A 170 -1.68 -4.61 -5.75
N VAL A 171 -2.13 -3.37 -5.56
CA VAL A 171 -2.88 -2.94 -4.37
C VAL A 171 -4.11 -3.80 -4.09
N ASP A 172 -4.82 -4.23 -5.12
CA ASP A 172 -5.98 -5.13 -4.96
C ASP A 172 -5.58 -6.48 -4.33
N ASP A 173 -4.40 -7.02 -4.66
CA ASP A 173 -3.91 -8.27 -4.05
C ASP A 173 -3.49 -8.08 -2.59
N VAL A 174 -2.96 -6.91 -2.24
CA VAL A 174 -2.72 -6.54 -0.84
C VAL A 174 -4.04 -6.54 -0.07
N LEU A 175 -5.08 -5.90 -0.61
CA LEU A 175 -6.41 -5.85 0.02
C LEU A 175 -7.03 -7.25 0.15
N ARG A 176 -6.94 -8.09 -0.89
CA ARG A 176 -7.40 -9.49 -0.85
C ARG A 176 -6.71 -10.29 0.25
N LEU A 177 -5.38 -10.17 0.38
CA LEU A 177 -4.64 -10.87 1.43
C LEU A 177 -4.98 -10.33 2.82
N LEU A 178 -5.15 -9.01 2.99
CA LEU A 178 -5.55 -8.42 4.26
C LEU A 178 -6.92 -8.92 4.72
N ILE A 179 -7.91 -8.97 3.83
CA ILE A 179 -9.23 -9.52 4.15
C ILE A 179 -9.10 -11.00 4.56
N ARG A 180 -8.31 -11.77 3.82
CA ARG A 180 -8.05 -13.18 4.17
C ARG A 180 -7.36 -13.31 5.53
N ALA A 181 -6.41 -12.44 5.85
CA ALA A 181 -5.72 -12.43 7.14
C ALA A 181 -6.64 -12.00 8.30
N ILE A 182 -7.59 -11.09 8.05
CA ILE A 182 -8.60 -10.69 9.04
C ILE A 182 -9.55 -11.86 9.35
N LEU A 183 -10.00 -12.58 8.32
CA LEU A 183 -11.00 -13.64 8.45
C LEU A 183 -10.45 -15.01 8.87
N ARG A 184 -9.13 -15.19 8.86
CA ARG A 184 -8.47 -16.46 9.25
C ARG A 184 -7.92 -16.38 10.67
N ALA A 185 -7.61 -17.55 11.24
CA ALA A 185 -7.00 -17.67 12.56
C ALA A 185 -5.46 -17.75 12.55
N ASP A 186 -4.82 -17.75 11.37
CA ASP A 186 -3.37 -17.89 11.24
C ASP A 186 -2.63 -16.71 11.90
N SER A 187 -1.43 -16.92 12.42
CA SER A 187 -0.59 -15.89 13.04
C SER A 187 0.82 -15.93 12.45
N GLY A 188 1.52 -14.81 12.59
CA GLY A 188 2.91 -14.63 12.19
C GLY A 188 3.07 -13.83 10.90
N VAL A 189 4.26 -13.94 10.32
CA VAL A 189 4.66 -13.14 9.16
C VAL A 189 4.35 -13.86 7.86
N VAL A 190 4.07 -13.10 6.79
CA VAL A 190 3.95 -13.62 5.43
C VAL A 190 4.49 -12.61 4.43
N ASN A 191 5.35 -13.07 3.52
CA ASN A 191 5.86 -12.26 2.42
C ASN A 191 4.83 -12.19 1.29
N LEU A 192 4.65 -11.00 0.73
CA LEU A 192 3.71 -10.75 -0.37
C LEU A 192 4.41 -10.07 -1.54
N ALA A 193 4.50 -10.77 -2.67
CA ALA A 193 4.90 -10.22 -3.97
C ALA A 193 4.05 -10.86 -5.07
N ALA A 194 3.82 -10.14 -6.17
CA ALA A 194 3.20 -10.69 -7.37
C ALA A 194 4.11 -11.71 -8.07
N ALA A 195 3.51 -12.60 -8.86
CA ALA A 195 4.27 -13.54 -9.68
C ALA A 195 5.06 -12.80 -10.77
N GLY A 196 6.36 -13.05 -10.85
CA GLY A 196 7.29 -12.39 -11.78
C GLY A 196 8.37 -11.58 -11.09
N GLN A 197 9.51 -11.40 -11.76
CA GLN A 197 10.68 -10.72 -11.22
C GLN A 197 11.23 -9.72 -12.25
N PRO A 198 10.47 -8.64 -12.57
CA PRO A 198 10.94 -7.67 -13.54
C PRO A 198 12.15 -6.92 -12.99
N THR A 199 13.07 -6.56 -13.88
CA THR A 199 14.16 -5.65 -13.55
C THR A 199 13.67 -4.20 -13.53
N PHE A 200 14.39 -3.32 -12.84
CA PHE A 200 14.12 -1.88 -12.86
C PHE A 200 14.05 -1.34 -14.30
N ARG A 201 14.91 -1.84 -15.20
CA ARG A 201 14.92 -1.52 -16.64
C ARG A 201 13.65 -1.95 -17.35
N GLN A 202 13.16 -3.15 -17.06
CA GLN A 202 11.90 -3.64 -17.63
C GLN A 202 10.71 -2.81 -17.16
N ILE A 203 10.66 -2.45 -15.88
CA ILE A 203 9.62 -1.55 -15.34
C ILE A 203 9.71 -0.17 -16.00
N ALA A 204 10.91 0.41 -16.07
CA ALA A 204 11.14 1.69 -16.72
C ALA A 204 10.66 1.66 -18.19
N ALA A 205 11.01 0.61 -18.94
CA ALA A 205 10.56 0.43 -20.33
C ALA A 205 9.04 0.33 -20.44
N ALA A 206 8.38 -0.48 -19.58
CA ALA A 206 6.92 -0.63 -19.56
C ALA A 206 6.21 0.69 -19.27
N LEU A 207 6.78 1.53 -18.39
CA LEU A 207 6.26 2.86 -18.07
C LEU A 207 6.61 3.92 -19.13
N GLY A 208 7.43 3.61 -20.12
CA GLY A 208 7.91 4.58 -21.12
C GLY A 208 8.91 5.58 -20.54
N ARG A 209 9.89 5.08 -19.76
CA ARG A 209 10.93 5.85 -19.08
C ARG A 209 12.28 5.59 -19.72
N THR A 210 13.06 6.65 -19.91
CA THR A 210 14.39 6.53 -20.49
C THR A 210 15.41 6.26 -19.38
N ILE A 211 16.31 5.33 -19.62
CA ILE A 211 17.49 5.11 -18.79
C ILE A 211 18.69 5.68 -19.53
N LEU A 212 19.46 6.56 -18.88
CA LEU A 212 20.66 7.19 -19.45
C LEU A 212 21.88 6.91 -18.58
N PRO A 213 23.09 6.89 -19.16
CA PRO A 213 24.33 6.84 -18.38
C PRO A 213 24.55 8.14 -17.61
N PHE A 214 24.85 8.03 -16.31
CA PHE A 214 25.20 9.17 -15.48
C PHE A 214 26.52 8.92 -14.72
N ALA A 215 27.29 9.99 -14.50
CA ALA A 215 28.42 9.93 -13.59
C ALA A 215 27.94 9.80 -12.14
N ALA A 216 28.51 8.86 -11.38
CA ALA A 216 28.09 8.52 -10.00
C ALA A 216 27.95 9.74 -9.07
N GLY A 217 28.82 10.75 -9.19
CA GLY A 217 28.77 11.97 -8.37
C GLY A 217 27.71 13.01 -8.76
N ALA A 218 27.13 12.92 -9.96
CA ALA A 218 26.11 13.86 -10.43
C ALA A 218 24.72 13.56 -9.79
N LEU A 219 24.47 12.29 -9.47
CA LEU A 219 23.19 11.83 -8.91
C LEU A 219 23.01 12.14 -7.43
N GLN A 220 24.09 12.13 -6.65
CA GLN A 220 24.03 12.44 -5.21
C GLN A 220 23.52 13.86 -4.91
N ARG A 221 23.50 14.75 -5.92
CA ARG A 221 22.97 16.12 -5.82
C ARG A 221 21.48 16.24 -6.12
N VAL A 222 20.83 15.15 -6.54
CA VAL A 222 19.41 15.13 -6.87
C VAL A 222 18.62 14.65 -5.64
N PRO A 223 17.70 15.45 -5.06
CA PRO A 223 16.96 15.09 -3.86
C PRO A 223 16.17 13.76 -3.96
N SER A 224 15.75 13.38 -5.17
CA SER A 224 15.05 12.12 -5.43
C SER A 224 15.97 10.90 -5.51
N PHE A 225 17.29 11.07 -5.45
CA PHE A 225 18.24 9.98 -5.56
C PHE A 225 18.20 9.03 -4.37
N ALA A 226 18.05 9.54 -3.13
CA ALA A 226 17.91 8.70 -1.95
C ALA A 226 16.62 7.85 -1.97
N GLU A 227 15.52 8.39 -2.53
CA GLU A 227 14.28 7.62 -2.73
C GLU A 227 14.45 6.55 -3.83
N LEU A 228 15.24 6.84 -4.86
CA LEU A 228 15.59 5.89 -5.90
C LEU A 228 16.48 4.76 -5.38
N GLU A 229 17.48 5.06 -4.55
CA GLU A 229 18.30 4.05 -3.87
C GLU A 229 17.47 3.16 -2.95
N LEU A 230 16.51 3.75 -2.23
CA LEU A 230 15.56 3.00 -1.40
C LEU A 230 14.75 2.02 -2.26
N LEU A 231 14.29 2.44 -3.44
CA LEU A 231 13.54 1.61 -4.38
C LEU A 231 14.38 0.49 -4.99
N GLN A 232 15.62 0.79 -5.37
CA GLN A 232 16.54 -0.16 -6.01
C GLN A 232 17.16 -1.15 -5.00
N GLY A 233 17.22 -0.77 -3.72
CA GLY A 233 17.82 -1.56 -2.65
C GLY A 233 16.87 -2.48 -1.90
N VAL A 234 15.59 -2.56 -2.30
CA VAL A 234 14.61 -3.42 -1.63
C VAL A 234 14.96 -4.90 -1.85
N PRO A 235 15.16 -5.69 -0.78
CA PRO A 235 15.33 -7.14 -0.87
C PRO A 235 14.20 -7.80 -1.65
N THR A 236 14.52 -8.75 -2.53
CA THR A 236 13.49 -9.66 -3.02
C THR A 236 13.11 -10.63 -1.90
N MET A 237 11.88 -11.12 -1.94
CA MET A 237 11.30 -12.02 -0.96
C MET A 237 10.93 -13.35 -1.59
N ASP A 238 11.13 -14.42 -0.84
CA ASP A 238 10.55 -15.72 -1.13
C ASP A 238 9.05 -15.68 -0.77
N THR A 239 8.19 -16.13 -1.69
CA THR A 239 6.73 -16.17 -1.51
C THR A 239 6.19 -17.60 -1.46
N SER A 240 7.03 -18.60 -1.24
CA SER A 240 6.60 -20.00 -1.19
C SER A 240 5.61 -20.21 -0.05
N ARG A 241 5.85 -19.63 1.12
CA ARG A 241 4.93 -19.66 2.27
C ARG A 241 3.55 -19.10 1.96
N LEU A 242 3.48 -18.01 1.19
CA LEU A 242 2.21 -17.40 0.74
C LEU A 242 1.38 -18.39 -0.09
N HIS A 243 2.04 -19.19 -0.93
CA HIS A 243 1.39 -20.16 -1.80
C HIS A 243 1.08 -21.48 -1.09
N ASP A 244 2.06 -22.02 -0.38
CA ASP A 244 2.04 -23.40 0.10
C ASP A 244 1.33 -23.54 1.45
N GLU A 245 1.50 -22.57 2.34
CA GLU A 245 0.83 -22.55 3.66
C GLU A 245 -0.45 -21.71 3.63
N TRP A 246 -0.35 -20.49 3.09
CA TRP A 246 -1.47 -19.57 3.09
C TRP A 246 -2.47 -19.85 1.96
N GLY A 247 -2.10 -20.66 0.96
CA GLY A 247 -2.96 -21.00 -0.17
C GLY A 247 -3.43 -19.76 -0.94
N PHE A 248 -2.62 -18.70 -0.95
CA PHE A 248 -2.92 -17.42 -1.59
C PHE A 248 -2.03 -17.25 -2.82
N ARG A 249 -2.64 -16.91 -3.95
CA ARG A 249 -1.94 -16.53 -5.18
C ARG A 249 -2.43 -15.15 -5.56
N PRO A 250 -1.55 -14.14 -5.66
CA PRO A 250 -1.91 -12.85 -6.21
C PRO A 250 -2.61 -13.03 -7.56
N ALA A 251 -3.70 -12.30 -7.78
CA ALA A 251 -4.43 -12.34 -9.04
C ALA A 251 -3.65 -11.65 -10.16
N TRP A 252 -2.89 -10.61 -9.82
CA TRP A 252 -2.10 -9.85 -10.78
C TRP A 252 -0.67 -10.40 -10.84
N THR A 253 -0.18 -10.61 -12.06
CA THR A 253 1.26 -10.77 -12.28
C THR A 253 1.99 -9.44 -12.08
N ALA A 254 3.31 -9.49 -11.87
CA ALA A 254 4.14 -8.29 -11.75
C ALA A 254 4.05 -7.42 -13.01
N GLU A 255 3.94 -8.03 -14.19
CA GLU A 255 3.79 -7.32 -15.46
C GLU A 255 2.44 -6.59 -15.55
N GLU A 256 1.33 -7.28 -15.29
CA GLU A 256 -0.01 -6.66 -15.32
C GLU A 256 -0.13 -5.55 -14.28
N ALA A 257 0.45 -5.75 -13.08
CA ALA A 257 0.44 -4.75 -12.03
C ALA A 257 1.21 -3.47 -12.43
N VAL A 258 2.34 -3.61 -13.13
CA VAL A 258 3.11 -2.47 -13.67
C VAL A 258 2.36 -1.79 -14.82
N GLN A 259 1.72 -2.56 -15.71
CA GLN A 259 0.90 -2.03 -16.78
C GLN A 259 -0.29 -1.21 -16.24
N ASP A 260 -0.94 -1.69 -15.17
CA ASP A 260 -1.99 -0.95 -14.49
C ASP A 260 -1.48 0.34 -13.84
N PHE A 261 -0.33 0.25 -13.18
CA PHE A 261 0.33 1.36 -12.52
C PHE A 261 0.75 2.50 -13.47
N ASP A 262 0.99 2.22 -14.75
CA ASP A 262 1.23 3.26 -15.76
C ASP A 262 0.14 4.35 -15.75
N LEU A 263 -1.11 3.98 -15.46
CA LEU A 263 -2.23 4.93 -15.34
C LEU A 263 -2.07 5.91 -14.17
N ALA A 264 -1.36 5.52 -13.10
CA ALA A 264 -1.10 6.39 -11.95
C ALA A 264 0.01 7.43 -12.23
N VAL A 265 0.93 7.10 -13.14
CA VAL A 265 2.12 7.91 -13.45
C VAL A 265 2.12 8.55 -14.83
N ARG A 266 1.05 8.38 -15.63
CA ARG A 266 0.87 8.99 -16.95
C ARG A 266 -0.25 10.05 -16.96
N GLY A 267 0.14 11.30 -17.12
CA GLY A 267 -0.76 12.45 -17.14
C GLY A 267 -1.13 12.86 -18.56
N ARG A 268 -2.27 13.53 -18.73
CA ARG A 268 -2.68 14.10 -20.02
C ARG A 268 -2.59 15.63 -19.99
N VAL A 269 -2.18 16.22 -21.11
CA VAL A 269 -2.08 17.66 -21.30
C VAL A 269 -2.74 18.04 -22.61
N SER A 270 -3.62 19.04 -22.56
CA SER A 270 -4.23 19.61 -23.76
C SER A 270 -3.39 20.77 -24.26
N VAL A 271 -3.04 20.75 -25.56
CA VAL A 271 -2.44 21.90 -26.27
C VAL A 271 -3.32 22.18 -27.48
N GLY A 272 -4.10 23.26 -27.40
CA GLY A 272 -5.18 23.52 -28.35
C GLY A 272 -6.25 22.44 -28.30
N SER A 273 -6.61 21.87 -29.46
CA SER A 273 -7.56 20.76 -29.58
C SER A 273 -6.92 19.37 -29.45
N ARG A 274 -5.60 19.29 -29.27
CA ARG A 274 -4.87 18.02 -29.19
C ARG A 274 -4.58 17.66 -27.74
N VAL A 275 -4.78 16.40 -27.39
CA VAL A 275 -4.46 15.85 -26.07
C VAL A 275 -3.21 14.98 -26.20
N PHE A 276 -2.17 15.32 -25.43
CA PHE A 276 -0.91 14.58 -25.36
C PHE A 276 -0.85 13.81 -24.05
N ALA A 277 -0.43 12.55 -24.10
CA ALA A 277 -0.08 11.79 -22.91
C ALA A 277 1.40 12.03 -22.59
N LEU A 278 1.68 12.57 -21.41
CA LEU A 278 3.03 12.72 -20.89
C LEU A 278 3.30 11.55 -19.94
N PRO A 279 4.21 10.64 -20.28
CA PRO A 279 4.42 9.44 -19.48
C PRO A 279 5.06 9.79 -18.14
N TRP A 280 5.81 10.88 -17.97
CA TRP A 280 6.44 11.34 -16.71
C TRP A 280 5.61 12.38 -15.92
N ARG A 281 4.28 12.33 -16.01
CA ARG A 281 3.41 13.29 -15.33
C ARG A 281 2.44 12.54 -14.43
N LEU A 282 2.43 12.87 -13.14
CA LEU A 282 1.45 12.30 -12.22
C LEU A 282 0.02 12.54 -12.74
N ALA A 283 -0.75 11.46 -12.88
CA ALA A 283 -2.17 11.55 -13.12
C ALA A 283 -2.87 12.17 -11.90
N THR A 284 -4.11 12.63 -12.03
CA THR A 284 -4.92 12.85 -10.82
C THR A 284 -5.54 11.51 -10.47
N ILE A 285 -5.20 10.97 -9.30
CA ILE A 285 -5.91 9.80 -8.77
C ILE A 285 -7.21 10.34 -8.17
N GLN A 286 -8.34 9.86 -8.68
CA GLN A 286 -9.65 10.18 -8.13
C GLN A 286 -9.87 9.32 -6.89
N ASP A 287 -10.34 9.94 -5.80
CA ASP A 287 -11.08 9.17 -4.81
C ASP A 287 -12.38 8.74 -5.49
N LEU A 288 -12.59 7.43 -5.60
CA LEU A 288 -13.84 6.92 -6.13
C LEU A 288 -14.94 7.27 -5.12
N PRO A 289 -16.09 7.80 -5.55
CA PRO A 289 -17.22 7.97 -4.64
C PRO A 289 -17.58 6.60 -4.05
N ALA A 290 -18.12 6.61 -2.83
CA ALA A 290 -18.51 5.39 -2.15
C ALA A 290 -19.45 4.55 -3.05
N VAL A 291 -19.28 3.22 -3.06
CA VAL A 291 -19.96 2.31 -4.01
C VAL A 291 -21.50 2.38 -3.90
N ASP A 292 -22.02 2.88 -2.78
CA ASP A 292 -23.43 3.16 -2.50
C ASP A 292 -23.93 4.52 -3.05
N THR A 293 -23.07 5.30 -3.70
CA THR A 293 -23.44 6.52 -4.43
C THR A 293 -23.87 6.13 -5.85
N PRO A 294 -25.11 6.44 -6.29
CA PRO A 294 -25.52 6.14 -7.66
C PRO A 294 -24.58 6.82 -8.67
N ALA A 295 -24.08 6.08 -9.65
CA ALA A 295 -23.39 6.69 -10.78
C ALA A 295 -24.37 7.67 -11.48
N GLU A 296 -23.95 8.93 -11.69
CA GLU A 296 -24.80 9.98 -12.28
C GLU A 296 -25.33 9.60 -13.68
N ASP A 297 -24.72 8.60 -14.33
CA ASP A 297 -25.00 8.15 -15.70
C ASP A 297 -25.65 6.75 -15.78
N GLY A 298 -25.89 6.08 -14.66
CA GLY A 298 -26.49 4.74 -14.62
C GLY A 298 -25.62 3.61 -15.20
N VAL A 299 -24.33 3.86 -15.46
CA VAL A 299 -23.41 2.85 -16.00
C VAL A 299 -22.89 1.98 -14.86
N VAL A 300 -23.06 0.65 -14.98
CA VAL A 300 -22.51 -0.31 -14.01
C VAL A 300 -20.99 -0.38 -14.19
N PRO A 301 -20.18 -0.03 -13.18
CA PRO A 301 -18.73 -0.12 -13.27
C PRO A 301 -18.26 -1.57 -13.46
N ARG A 302 -17.21 -1.76 -14.27
CA ARG A 302 -16.53 -3.06 -14.42
C ARG A 302 -15.33 -3.13 -13.48
N LEU A 303 -15.13 -4.24 -12.78
CA LEU A 303 -13.97 -4.40 -11.91
C LEU A 303 -12.67 -4.55 -12.73
N ALA A 304 -11.59 -3.94 -12.24
CA ALA A 304 -10.29 -3.89 -12.91
C ALA A 304 -9.55 -5.22 -12.92
N GLY A 305 -9.75 -6.04 -11.88
CA GLY A 305 -9.06 -7.31 -11.70
C GLY A 305 -9.44 -8.38 -12.74
N PRO A 306 -8.60 -9.43 -12.86
CA PRO A 306 -8.89 -10.58 -13.71
C PRO A 306 -10.26 -11.22 -13.42
N GLN A 307 -10.92 -11.72 -14.47
CA GLN A 307 -12.25 -12.33 -14.32
C GLN A 307 -12.20 -13.56 -13.41
N GLY A 308 -13.19 -13.69 -12.51
CA GLY A 308 -13.35 -14.85 -11.63
C GLY A 308 -12.69 -14.76 -10.25
N VAL A 309 -11.86 -13.74 -10.01
CA VAL A 309 -11.20 -13.49 -8.70
C VAL A 309 -11.50 -12.11 -8.12
N ASN A 310 -12.49 -11.44 -8.72
CA ASN A 310 -12.91 -10.11 -8.33
C ASN A 310 -13.72 -10.12 -7.02
N GLY A 311 -13.44 -9.18 -6.12
CA GLY A 311 -14.08 -9.00 -4.83
C GLY A 311 -14.52 -7.56 -4.56
N GLU A 312 -15.08 -7.34 -3.37
CA GLU A 312 -15.70 -6.07 -2.92
C GLU A 312 -14.76 -4.84 -2.98
N PHE A 313 -13.45 -5.07 -2.96
CA PHE A 313 -12.43 -4.01 -2.93
C PHE A 313 -11.62 -3.90 -4.21
N ASP A 314 -11.97 -4.66 -5.25
CA ASP A 314 -11.36 -4.49 -6.55
C ASP A 314 -11.75 -3.15 -7.16
N THR A 315 -10.79 -2.48 -7.78
CA THR A 315 -11.00 -1.13 -8.29
C THR A 315 -12.09 -1.14 -9.38
N PRO A 316 -13.23 -0.45 -9.20
CA PRO A 316 -14.23 -0.31 -10.25
C PRO A 316 -13.73 0.65 -11.36
N ILE A 317 -14.06 0.32 -12.60
CA ILE A 317 -13.72 1.09 -13.81
C ILE A 317 -15.03 1.50 -14.49
N ASP A 318 -15.19 2.80 -14.70
CA ASP A 318 -16.19 3.30 -15.65
C ASP A 318 -15.72 3.00 -17.10
N PRO A 319 -16.49 2.22 -17.89
CA PRO A 319 -16.15 1.93 -19.28
C PRO A 319 -16.08 3.17 -20.20
N VAL A 320 -16.62 4.33 -19.80
CA VAL A 320 -16.76 5.55 -20.63
C VAL A 320 -15.73 6.65 -20.31
N SER A 321 -15.04 6.57 -19.16
CA SER A 321 -14.11 7.60 -18.61
C SER A 321 -12.86 7.96 -19.45
N ARG A 322 -12.75 7.54 -20.71
CA ARG A 322 -11.70 8.08 -21.62
C ARG A 322 -11.84 9.60 -21.89
N ARG A 323 -12.95 10.27 -21.53
CA ARG A 323 -13.31 11.60 -22.09
C ARG A 323 -13.73 12.74 -21.15
N SER A 324 -13.92 12.58 -19.84
CA SER A 324 -14.42 13.70 -18.99
C SER A 324 -13.43 14.10 -17.89
N TRP A 325 -13.22 15.42 -17.76
CA TRP A 325 -12.51 16.07 -16.65
C TRP A 325 -13.51 16.36 -15.51
N PRO A 326 -13.25 15.91 -14.27
CA PRO A 326 -13.72 16.66 -13.09
C PRO A 326 -12.77 16.62 -11.87
N ARG A 327 -13.22 17.27 -10.78
CA ARG A 327 -12.50 18.09 -9.76
C ARG A 327 -11.52 17.37 -8.80
N ILE A 328 -10.66 18.23 -8.22
CA ILE A 328 -9.43 17.99 -7.44
C ILE A 328 -9.71 17.72 -5.95
N CYS A 329 -9.05 16.73 -5.34
CA CYS A 329 -8.60 16.82 -3.94
C CYS A 329 -7.43 15.84 -3.64
N PRO A 330 -6.32 16.27 -3.03
CA PRO A 330 -5.20 15.39 -2.68
C PRO A 330 -5.19 15.12 -1.17
N ARG A 331 -5.69 13.97 -0.67
CA ARG A 331 -5.52 13.63 0.76
C ARG A 331 -5.30 12.14 1.01
N ARG A 332 -4.19 11.86 1.70
CA ARG A 332 -3.76 10.53 2.18
C ARG A 332 -4.79 9.94 3.14
N CYS A 333 -5.32 8.77 2.80
CA CYS A 333 -6.20 7.99 3.67
C CYS A 333 -5.40 6.91 4.40
N LEU A 334 -5.58 6.88 5.71
CA LEU A 334 -4.83 6.07 6.64
C LEU A 334 -5.79 5.40 7.59
N VAL A 335 -6.24 4.19 7.29
CA VAL A 335 -7.37 3.58 7.97
C VAL A 335 -6.89 2.45 8.88
N VAL A 336 -7.17 2.56 10.18
CA VAL A 336 -7.28 1.36 11.01
C VAL A 336 -8.71 0.86 10.89
N LEU A 337 -8.88 -0.40 10.49
CA LEU A 337 -10.20 -1.04 10.40
C LEU A 337 -10.40 -1.87 11.65
N ALA A 338 -11.37 -1.51 12.48
CA ALA A 338 -11.89 -2.37 13.53
C ALA A 338 -13.08 -3.16 12.97
N VAL A 339 -13.03 -4.48 13.11
CA VAL A 339 -14.04 -5.40 12.58
C VAL A 339 -14.68 -6.15 13.74
N GLY A 340 -16.02 -6.09 13.84
CA GLY A 340 -16.83 -6.84 14.82
C GLY A 340 -17.80 -7.81 14.15
N GLY A 341 -17.97 -8.99 14.74
CA GLY A 341 -19.02 -9.96 14.44
C GLY A 341 -20.32 -9.63 15.17
N ALA A 342 -21.45 -10.03 14.58
CA ALA A 342 -22.78 -9.88 15.16
C ALA A 342 -23.07 -10.89 16.28
#